data_AF-A0A0N9I1R3-F1
#
_entry.id   AF-A0A0N9I1R3-F1
#
_cell.length_a   1.000
_cell.length_b   1.000
_cell.length_c   1.000
_cell.angle_alpha   90.00
_cell.angle_beta   90.00
_cell.angle_gamma   90.00
#
_symmetry.space_group_name_H-M   'P 1'
#
loop_
_entity.id
_entity.type
_entity.pdbx_description
1 polymer ?
#
loop_
_entity_poly.entity_id
_entity_poly.type
_entity_poly.pdbx_seq_one_letter_code
_entity_poly.pdbx_strand_id
1 'polypeptide(L)'
;MPRWECSSTNYLLAGMLVERITGRSVADEVTRRTIVPLGLTTTYYPKDYETWVHGPHPRGYVDVAGGRYDYTNRTCRGPERPGRWPARART
;
A
#
# COMPACT_ATOMS: atom_id res chain seq x y z
N MET A 1 10.57 -0.89 -33.04
CA MET A 1 9.52 -1.80 -32.50
C MET A 1 9.13 -1.29 -31.13
N PRO A 2 7.84 -1.17 -30.78
CA PRO A 2 7.46 -0.68 -29.45
C PRO A 2 7.91 -1.67 -28.37
N ARG A 3 8.51 -1.15 -27.30
CA ARG A 3 8.98 -1.93 -26.15
C ARG A 3 7.98 -1.75 -25.01
N TRP A 4 7.50 -2.85 -24.46
CA TRP A 4 6.66 -2.81 -23.26
C TRP A 4 7.54 -2.78 -22.02
N GLU A 5 7.29 -1.81 -21.15
CA GLU A 5 7.98 -1.66 -19.87
C GLU A 5 6.96 -1.76 -18.73
N CYS A 6 7.05 -2.83 -17.94
CA CYS A 6 6.24 -2.99 -16.75
C CYS A 6 6.84 -2.15 -15.63
N SER A 7 6.28 -0.96 -15.42
CA SER A 7 6.66 -0.09 -14.31
C SER A 7 5.55 -0.06 -13.26
N SER A 8 5.88 -0.36 -12.01
CA SER A 8 4.95 -0.22 -10.88
C SER A 8 4.44 1.21 -10.73
N THR A 9 5.23 2.22 -11.15
CA THR A 9 4.84 3.62 -11.15
C THR A 9 3.59 3.88 -11.98
N ASN A 10 3.35 3.09 -13.03
CA ASN A 10 2.17 3.24 -13.87
C ASN A 10 0.87 3.01 -13.06
N TYR A 11 0.91 2.14 -12.06
CA TYR A 11 -0.25 1.90 -11.19
C TYR A 11 -0.46 3.03 -10.18
N LEU A 12 0.61 3.69 -9.72
CA LEU A 12 0.49 4.90 -8.90
C LEU A 12 -0.17 6.03 -9.70
N LEU A 13 0.24 6.22 -10.96
CA LEU A 13 -0.37 7.20 -11.86
C LEU A 13 -1.85 6.88 -12.14
N ALA A 14 -2.19 5.61 -12.35
CA ALA A 14 -3.57 5.18 -12.53
C ALA A 14 -4.43 5.47 -11.30
N GLY A 15 -3.92 5.21 -10.09
CA GLY A 15 -4.60 5.56 -8.84
C GLY A 15 -4.88 7.05 -8.73
N MET A 16 -3.87 7.89 -8.97
CA MET A 16 -4.03 9.35 -8.94
C MET A 16 -5.04 9.86 -9.99
N LEU A 17 -5.08 9.22 -11.17
CA LEU A 17 -6.05 9.57 -12.20
C LEU A 17 -7.49 9.23 -11.76
N VAL A 18 -7.70 8.06 -11.15
CA VAL A 18 -9.00 7.66 -10.59
C VAL A 18 -9.46 8.67 -9.55
N GLU A 19 -8.57 9.05 -8.63
CA GLU A 19 -8.89 10.02 -7.59
C GLU A 19 -9.24 11.40 -8.18
N ARG A 20 -8.45 11.84 -9.17
CA ARG A 20 -8.67 13.13 -9.83
C ARG A 20 -10.00 13.19 -10.58
N ILE A 21 -10.41 12.09 -11.23
CA ILE A 21 -11.64 12.04 -12.03
C ILE A 21 -12.88 11.85 -11.15
N THR A 22 -12.78 11.05 -10.09
CA THR A 22 -13.94 10.67 -9.27
C THR A 22 -14.13 11.54 -8.02
N GLY A 23 -13.07 12.22 -7.56
CA GLY A 23 -13.07 12.97 -6.30
C GLY A 23 -13.12 12.09 -5.05
N ARG A 24 -12.90 10.78 -5.19
CA ARG A 24 -12.88 9.80 -4.08
C ARG A 24 -11.53 9.10 -4.06
N SER A 25 -11.15 8.54 -2.91
CA SER A 25 -9.90 7.77 -2.82
C SER A 25 -9.94 6.56 -3.75
N VAL A 26 -8.77 6.10 -4.21
CA VAL A 26 -8.70 4.87 -5.03
C VAL A 26 -9.26 3.67 -4.25
N ALA A 27 -9.06 3.64 -2.93
CA ALA A 27 -9.58 2.60 -2.03
C ALA A 27 -11.11 2.56 -2.03
N ASP A 28 -11.77 3.72 -1.99
CA ASP A 28 -13.23 3.81 -2.04
C ASP A 28 -13.78 3.33 -3.38
N GLU A 29 -13.16 3.72 -4.49
CA GLU A 29 -13.62 3.33 -5.82
C GLU A 29 -13.41 1.83 -6.09
N VAL A 30 -12.28 1.26 -5.66
CA VAL A 30 -12.05 -0.21 -5.73
C VAL A 30 -13.10 -0.94 -4.89
N THR A 31 -13.36 -0.47 -3.68
CA THR A 31 -14.36 -1.09 -2.80
C THR A 31 -15.76 -1.03 -3.41
N ARG A 32 -16.16 0.16 -3.89
CA ARG A 32 -17.50 0.45 -4.40
C ARG A 32 -17.79 -0.21 -5.74
N ARG A 33 -16.81 -0.29 -6.65
CA ARG A 33 -17.00 -0.80 -8.01
C ARG A 33 -16.64 -2.27 -8.18
N THR A 34 -15.81 -2.82 -7.29
CA THR A 34 -15.29 -4.18 -7.45
C THR A 34 -15.61 -5.05 -6.24
N ILE A 35 -15.17 -4.68 -5.04
CA ILE A 35 -15.28 -5.56 -3.86
C ILE A 35 -16.75 -5.82 -3.49
N VAL A 36 -17.54 -4.75 -3.31
CA VAL A 36 -18.95 -4.87 -2.91
C VAL A 36 -19.82 -5.51 -4.00
N PRO A 37 -19.77 -5.09 -5.28
CA PRO A 37 -20.63 -5.66 -6.31
C PRO A 37 -20.34 -7.13 -6.62
N LEU A 38 -19.10 -7.59 -6.45
CA LEU A 38 -18.70 -8.98 -6.65
C LEU A 38 -18.81 -9.83 -5.38
N GLY A 39 -19.27 -9.27 -4.25
CA GLY A 39 -19.43 -9.99 -3.01
C GLY A 39 -18.13 -10.56 -2.42
N LEU A 40 -17.00 -9.87 -2.62
CA LEU A 40 -15.68 -10.34 -2.18
C LEU A 40 -15.47 -10.09 -0.67
N THR A 41 -16.12 -10.89 0.18
CA THR A 41 -16.20 -10.67 1.63
C THR A 41 -14.87 -10.77 2.38
N THR A 42 -13.86 -11.43 1.80
CA THR A 42 -12.52 -11.58 2.40
C THR A 42 -11.47 -10.69 1.74
N THR A 43 -11.88 -9.82 0.81
CA THR A 43 -10.99 -8.89 0.10
C THR A 43 -11.25 -7.49 0.62
N TYR A 44 -10.19 -6.75 0.91
CA TYR A 44 -10.29 -5.37 1.36
C TYR A 44 -9.11 -4.54 0.86
N TYR A 45 -9.31 -3.23 0.80
CA TYR A 45 -8.22 -2.29 0.58
C TYR A 45 -7.65 -1.89 1.95
N PRO A 46 -6.35 -2.11 2.22
CA PRO A 46 -5.77 -1.81 3.53
C PRO A 46 -5.81 -0.30 3.81
N LYS A 47 -6.03 0.06 5.07
CA LYS A 47 -5.96 1.45 5.49
C LYS A 47 -4.52 1.94 5.46
N ASP A 48 -4.36 3.26 5.36
CA ASP A 48 -3.06 3.88 5.52
C ASP A 48 -2.43 3.46 6.85
N TYR A 49 -1.17 3.01 6.79
CA TYR A 49 -0.40 2.52 7.92
C TYR A 49 -0.95 1.27 8.63
N GLU A 50 -1.89 0.53 8.00
CA GLU A 50 -2.31 -0.77 8.50
C GLU A 50 -1.15 -1.78 8.39
N THR A 51 -0.87 -2.47 9.49
CA THR A 51 0.28 -3.37 9.62
C THR A 51 -0.12 -4.80 9.87
N TRP A 52 -1.41 -5.11 9.92
CA TRP A 52 -1.91 -6.46 10.14
C TRP A 52 -2.83 -6.87 9.01
N VAL A 53 -2.85 -8.16 8.69
CA VAL A 53 -3.80 -8.71 7.71
C VAL A 53 -5.04 -9.22 8.44
N HIS A 54 -6.23 -8.87 7.96
CA HIS A 54 -7.48 -9.34 8.54
C HIS A 54 -7.72 -10.83 8.32
N GLY A 55 -8.30 -11.49 9.33
CA GLY A 55 -8.67 -12.91 9.26
C GLY A 55 -7.48 -13.87 9.27
N PRO A 56 -7.71 -15.17 9.07
CA PRO A 56 -6.64 -16.16 8.97
C PRO A 56 -5.78 -15.93 7.71
N HIS A 57 -4.47 -15.76 7.90
CA HIS A 57 -3.52 -15.51 6.81
C HIS A 57 -2.15 -16.17 7.09
N PRO A 58 -1.38 -16.51 6.05
CA PRO A 58 -0.03 -17.04 6.23
C PRO A 58 0.93 -15.97 6.76
N ARG A 59 1.99 -16.41 7.44
CA ARG A 59 3.07 -15.52 7.86
C ARG A 59 3.98 -15.14 6.70
N GLY A 60 4.38 -13.88 6.65
CA GLY A 60 5.33 -13.34 5.68
C GLY A 60 6.75 -13.41 6.22
N TYR A 61 7.67 -13.99 5.45
CA TYR A 61 9.09 -14.04 5.80
C TYR A 61 9.93 -13.48 4.67
N VAL A 62 10.97 -12.72 5.03
CA VAL A 62 11.95 -12.18 4.07
C VAL A 62 13.32 -12.66 4.48
N ASP A 63 14.07 -13.18 3.51
CA ASP A 63 15.48 -13.49 3.64
C ASP A 63 16.29 -12.24 3.30
N VAL A 64 17.04 -11.73 4.27
CA VAL A 64 18.00 -10.64 4.06
C VAL A 64 19.39 -11.14 4.46
N ALA A 65 20.45 -10.50 3.98
CA ALA A 65 21.82 -10.84 4.37
C ALA A 65 21.96 -10.73 5.90
N GLY A 66 21.95 -11.88 6.59
CA GLY A 66 21.89 -11.96 8.05
C GLY A 66 20.74 -12.80 8.62
N GLY A 67 19.89 -13.41 7.79
CA GLY A 67 18.93 -14.44 8.21
C GLY A 67 17.50 -14.25 7.66
N ARG A 68 16.61 -15.16 8.07
CA ARG A 68 15.19 -15.11 7.75
C ARG A 68 14.43 -14.38 8.85
N TYR A 69 13.70 -13.33 8.50
CA TYR A 69 12.97 -12.50 9.45
C TYR A 69 11.47 -12.57 9.22
N ASP A 70 10.69 -12.58 10.30
CA ASP A 70 9.23 -12.43 10.24
C ASP A 70 8.87 -10.97 9.94
N TYR A 71 8.11 -10.80 8.86
CA TYR A 71 7.60 -9.53 8.33
C TYR A 71 6.07 -9.49 8.30
N THR A 72 5.38 -10.48 8.89
CA THR A 72 3.91 -10.60 8.83
C THR A 72 3.22 -9.31 9.23
N ASN A 73 3.68 -8.69 10.32
CA ASN A 73 3.09 -7.45 10.84
C ASN A 73 4.14 -6.37 11.12
N ARG A 74 4.81 -5.86 10.07
CA ARG A 74 5.82 -4.79 10.21
C ARG A 74 5.50 -3.53 9.41
N THR A 75 5.82 -2.38 9.98
CA THR A 75 5.89 -1.09 9.27
C THR A 75 7.18 -0.99 8.45
N CYS A 76 7.12 -0.34 7.28
CA CYS A 76 8.33 0.08 6.55
C CYS A 76 9.14 1.16 7.29
N ARG A 77 8.53 1.80 8.30
CA ARG A 77 9.19 2.72 9.21
C ARG A 77 9.91 1.91 10.28
N GLY A 78 11.25 1.98 10.30
CA GLY A 78 12.05 1.47 11.42
C GLY A 78 11.67 2.16 12.74
N PRO A 79 12.22 1.72 13.89
CA PRO A 79 11.88 2.31 15.19
C PRO A 79 12.04 3.84 15.13
N GLU A 80 10.97 4.57 15.47
CA GLU A 80 11.02 6.03 15.56
C GLU A 80 12.12 6.41 16.56
N ARG A 81 13.19 7.05 16.06
CA ARG A 81 14.08 7.79 16.95
C ARG A 81 13.32 9.03 17.41
N PRO A 82 13.18 9.28 18.73
CA PRO A 82 12.58 10.52 19.21
C PRO A 82 13.50 11.68 18.79
N GLY A 83 12.96 12.59 17.97
CA GLY A 83 13.55 13.88 17.68
C GLY A 83 14.51 13.95 16.50
N ARG A 84 13.97 14.23 15.30
CA ARG A 84 14.54 15.20 14.34
C ARG A 84 13.58 15.40 13.17
N TRP A 85 12.73 16.41 13.26
CA TRP A 85 12.19 17.06 12.08
C TRP A 85 12.95 18.38 11.94
N PRO A 86 13.78 18.60 10.90
CA PRO A 86 14.22 19.96 10.62
C PRO A 86 12.99 20.74 10.15
N ALA A 87 12.64 21.77 10.93
CA ALA A 87 11.69 22.76 10.51
C ALA A 87 12.11 23.37 9.16
N ARG A 88 11.17 23.35 8.21
CA ARG A 88 10.98 24.26 7.05
C ARG A 88 12.21 24.72 6.26
N ALA A 89 12.09 24.63 4.94
CA ALA A 89 12.42 25.79 4.10
C ALA A 89 11.32 25.91 3.03
N ARG A 90 10.51 26.94 3.20
CA ARG A 90 9.53 27.43 2.24
C ARG A 90 10.13 28.73 1.73
N THR A 91 10.58 28.73 0.48
CA THR A 91 10.90 29.91 -0.34
C THR A 91 10.98 29.42 -1.78
#